data_AF-A0A2I1G1J9-F1
#
_entry.id   AF-A0A2I1G1J9-F1
#
_cell.length_a   1.000
_cell.length_b   1.000
_cell.length_c   1.000
_cell.angle_alpha   90.00
_cell.angle_beta   90.00
_cell.angle_gamma   90.00
#
_symmetry.space_group_name_H-M   'P 1'
#
loop_
_entity.id
_entity.type
_entity.pdbx_description
1 polymer ?
#
loop_
_entity_poly.entity_id
_entity_poly.type
_entity_poly.pdbx_seq_one_letter_code
_entity_poly.pdbx_strand_id
1 'polypeptide(L)'
;MIQFENEYDPRLFDILLSDIDMKDIHVIIPRRLKINYLSDTLKEFNGDIYGIIFGPQLRLFCVTTVRRNDKIKIVTFLIDTGSSTTYISEEVLIAFGATMVDLVNDYINVKINSRATRVMMSRAHFKDVNVIGMSYFNANDIDAHIYSSKEIFHLHFNQEYEINQSRITHDLKRENVEEVELKRYNHEKKEWIRVSYLLILTLIGLYFLHKH
;
A
#
# COMPACT_ATOMS: atom_id res chain seq x y z
N MET A 1 -0.13 -18.13 -25.62
CA MET A 1 -0.63 -16.81 -26.08
C MET A 1 -1.94 -17.08 -26.80
N ILE A 2 -3.07 -16.75 -26.18
CA ILE A 2 -4.39 -16.95 -26.81
C ILE A 2 -4.71 -15.64 -27.55
N GLN A 3 -4.81 -15.70 -28.87
CA GLN A 3 -5.30 -14.59 -29.69
C GLN A 3 -6.82 -14.71 -29.79
N PHE A 4 -7.55 -13.70 -29.31
CA PHE A 4 -8.98 -13.58 -29.55
C PHE A 4 -9.18 -12.72 -30.80
N GLU A 5 -9.88 -13.27 -31.80
CA GLU A 5 -10.19 -12.63 -33.09
C GLU A 5 -11.29 -11.55 -33.04
N ASN A 6 -11.76 -11.18 -31.85
CA ASN A 6 -12.77 -10.13 -31.67
C ASN A 6 -12.19 -8.97 -30.85
N GLU A 7 -12.37 -7.75 -31.34
CA GLU A 7 -12.07 -6.51 -30.61
C GLU A 7 -12.95 -6.46 -29.36
N TYR A 8 -12.40 -6.93 -28.24
CA TYR A 8 -13.06 -6.89 -26.93
C TYR A 8 -13.22 -5.44 -26.51
N ASP A 9 -14.47 -4.98 -26.39
CA ASP A 9 -14.77 -3.67 -25.82
C ASP A 9 -15.01 -3.80 -24.30
N PRO A 10 -14.08 -3.34 -23.44
CA PRO A 10 -14.24 -3.40 -21.99
C PRO A 10 -15.44 -2.61 -21.46
N ARG A 11 -16.04 -1.73 -22.28
CA ARG A 11 -17.24 -0.96 -21.92
C ARG A 11 -18.51 -1.80 -21.99
N LEU A 12 -18.49 -2.94 -22.69
CA LEU A 12 -19.60 -3.87 -22.78
C LEU A 12 -19.53 -5.00 -21.75
N PHE A 13 -18.45 -5.05 -20.96
CA PHE A 13 -18.27 -6.03 -19.92
C PHE A 13 -19.23 -5.78 -18.75
N ASP A 14 -19.72 -6.87 -18.15
CA ASP A 14 -20.68 -6.82 -17.07
C ASP A 14 -20.43 -7.97 -16.08
N ILE A 15 -20.71 -7.70 -14.80
CA ILE A 15 -20.63 -8.68 -13.73
C ILE A 15 -21.96 -8.63 -12.98
N LEU A 16 -22.74 -9.70 -13.06
CA LEU A 16 -23.96 -9.80 -12.29
C LEU A 16 -23.64 -10.09 -10.81
N LEU A 17 -23.86 -9.10 -9.96
CA LEU A 17 -23.66 -9.16 -8.51
C LEU A 17 -25.01 -9.15 -7.79
N SER A 18 -25.68 -10.30 -7.71
CA SER A 18 -26.98 -10.43 -7.03
C SER A 18 -26.88 -10.88 -5.57
N ASP A 19 -25.70 -11.36 -5.16
CA ASP A 19 -25.46 -12.00 -3.86
C ASP A 19 -24.61 -11.14 -2.89
N ILE A 20 -24.14 -9.97 -3.36
CA ILE A 20 -23.32 -9.03 -2.60
C ILE A 20 -23.96 -7.66 -2.68
N ASP A 21 -24.06 -6.97 -1.55
CA ASP A 21 -24.56 -5.60 -1.49
C ASP A 21 -23.50 -4.59 -0.99
N MET A 22 -23.88 -3.31 -0.93
CA MET A 22 -22.99 -2.25 -0.45
C MET A 22 -22.60 -2.37 1.02
N LYS A 23 -23.46 -2.94 1.86
CA LYS A 23 -23.14 -3.18 3.26
C LYS A 23 -22.05 -4.24 3.37
N ASP A 24 -22.05 -5.25 2.50
CA ASP A 24 -20.99 -6.24 2.44
C ASP A 24 -19.64 -5.60 2.11
N ILE A 25 -19.60 -4.79 1.04
CA ILE A 25 -18.36 -4.17 0.54
C ILE A 25 -17.82 -3.10 1.48
N HIS A 26 -18.69 -2.27 2.06
CA HIS A 26 -18.28 -1.10 2.85
C HIS A 26 -18.08 -1.43 4.34
N VAL A 27 -18.76 -2.47 4.85
CA VAL A 27 -18.80 -2.73 6.29
C VAL A 27 -18.34 -4.14 6.64
N ILE A 28 -18.92 -5.18 6.03
CA ILE A 28 -18.72 -6.55 6.51
C ILE A 28 -17.34 -7.09 6.11
N ILE A 29 -16.98 -7.02 4.83
CA ILE A 29 -15.68 -7.47 4.32
C ILE A 29 -14.52 -6.69 4.96
N PRO A 30 -14.51 -5.34 4.97
CA PRO A 30 -13.45 -4.56 5.61
C PRO A 30 -13.29 -4.90 7.09
N ARG A 31 -14.41 -5.04 7.82
CA ARG A 31 -14.39 -5.42 9.24
C ARG A 31 -13.75 -6.79 9.47
N ARG A 32 -14.05 -7.79 8.63
CA ARG A 32 -13.41 -9.12 8.70
C ARG A 32 -11.91 -9.03 8.47
N LEU A 33 -11.49 -8.15 7.56
CA LEU A 33 -10.08 -7.86 7.28
C LEU A 33 -9.46 -6.84 8.26
N LYS A 34 -10.20 -6.41 9.29
CA LYS A 34 -9.78 -5.46 10.34
C LYS A 34 -9.30 -4.11 9.79
N ILE A 35 -9.95 -3.64 8.74
CA ILE A 35 -9.61 -2.40 8.05
C ILE A 35 -10.88 -1.58 7.81
N ASN A 36 -10.75 -0.25 7.75
CA ASN A 36 -11.85 0.66 7.41
C ASN A 36 -11.82 1.00 5.91
N TYR A 37 -12.92 0.74 5.21
CA TYR A 37 -13.07 1.10 3.80
C TYR A 37 -13.03 2.62 3.59
N LEU A 38 -12.42 3.03 2.47
CA LEU A 38 -12.23 4.41 2.01
C LEU A 38 -11.43 5.33 2.94
N SER A 39 -10.89 4.79 4.03
CA SER A 39 -10.08 5.55 4.99
C SER A 39 -8.75 6.01 4.38
N ASP A 40 -8.29 7.16 4.83
CA ASP A 40 -6.99 7.70 4.43
C ASP A 40 -5.86 6.95 5.14
N THR A 41 -4.74 6.78 4.42
CA THR A 41 -3.49 6.23 4.97
C THR A 41 -2.29 7.01 4.46
N LEU A 42 -1.21 7.04 5.24
CA LEU A 42 0.05 7.67 4.85
C LEU A 42 0.98 6.72 4.08
N LYS A 43 0.71 5.41 4.13
CA LYS A 43 1.55 4.38 3.51
C LYS A 43 0.71 3.51 2.58
N GLU A 44 1.22 3.32 1.37
CA GLU A 44 0.70 2.29 0.46
C GLU A 44 1.02 0.90 1.02
N PHE A 45 0.12 -0.05 0.78
CA PHE A 45 0.45 -1.45 0.94
C PHE A 45 1.43 -1.85 -0.17
N ASN A 46 2.32 -2.79 0.14
CA ASN A 46 3.33 -3.28 -0.77
C ASN A 46 3.61 -4.75 -0.47
N GLY A 47 3.79 -5.55 -1.51
CA GLY A 47 3.96 -7.01 -1.43
C GLY A 47 2.66 -7.78 -1.66
N ASP A 48 2.60 -9.00 -1.16
CA ASP A 48 1.48 -9.91 -1.40
C ASP A 48 0.16 -9.42 -0.80
N ILE A 49 -0.94 -9.72 -1.50
CA ILE A 49 -2.28 -9.36 -1.05
C ILE A 49 -2.95 -10.59 -0.45
N TYR A 50 -3.50 -10.43 0.73
CA TYR A 50 -4.32 -11.43 1.43
C TYR A 50 -5.79 -11.06 1.29
N GLY A 51 -6.63 -12.04 1.00
CA GLY A 51 -8.07 -11.84 0.86
C GLY A 51 -8.90 -12.99 1.39
N ILE A 52 -10.21 -12.80 1.37
CA ILE A 52 -11.21 -13.75 1.84
C ILE A 52 -12.11 -14.21 0.71
N ILE A 53 -12.64 -15.41 0.86
CA ILE A 53 -13.75 -15.93 0.07
C ILE A 53 -15.03 -15.54 0.81
N PHE A 54 -15.96 -14.87 0.13
CA PHE A 54 -17.15 -14.30 0.77
C PHE A 54 -18.41 -14.45 -0.08
N GLY A 55 -19.54 -14.63 0.61
CA GLY A 55 -20.86 -14.67 0.01
C GLY A 55 -21.26 -16.04 -0.56
N PRO A 56 -22.54 -16.21 -0.94
CA PRO A 56 -23.08 -17.47 -1.46
C PRO A 56 -22.38 -17.96 -2.73
N GLN A 57 -21.87 -17.05 -3.57
CA GLN A 57 -21.15 -17.42 -4.80
C GLN A 57 -19.63 -17.57 -4.60
N LEU A 58 -19.15 -17.60 -3.34
CA LEU A 58 -17.74 -17.80 -2.99
C LEU A 58 -16.80 -16.83 -3.72
N ARG A 59 -17.16 -15.54 -3.71
CA ARG A 59 -16.42 -14.49 -4.42
C ARG A 59 -15.15 -14.10 -3.66
N LEU A 60 -14.10 -13.81 -4.40
CA LEU A 60 -12.79 -13.45 -3.87
C LEU A 60 -12.74 -11.94 -3.61
N PHE A 61 -12.64 -11.53 -2.35
CA PHE A 61 -12.47 -10.12 -1.98
C PHE A 61 -11.17 -9.87 -1.24
N CYS A 62 -10.49 -8.79 -1.59
CA CYS A 62 -9.34 -8.30 -0.84
C CYS A 62 -9.49 -6.80 -0.52
N VAL A 63 -8.64 -6.34 0.37
CA VAL A 63 -8.48 -4.91 0.67
C VAL A 63 -7.04 -4.53 0.40
N THR A 64 -6.85 -3.46 -0.38
CA THR A 64 -5.53 -2.89 -0.62
C THR A 64 -5.61 -1.38 -0.80
N THR A 65 -4.47 -0.71 -0.89
CA THR A 65 -4.40 0.74 -1.08
C THR A 65 -4.48 1.12 -2.54
N VAL A 66 -5.23 2.18 -2.83
CA VAL A 66 -5.17 2.92 -4.09
C VAL A 66 -4.50 4.26 -3.82
N ARG A 67 -3.52 4.62 -4.65
CA ARG A 67 -2.95 5.96 -4.67
C ARG A 67 -3.29 6.67 -5.97
N ARG A 68 -3.75 7.90 -5.83
CA ARG A 68 -3.88 8.86 -6.93
C ARG A 68 -3.40 10.21 -6.44
N ASN A 69 -2.50 10.83 -7.22
CA ASN A 69 -1.79 12.04 -6.81
C ASN A 69 -1.07 11.83 -5.46
N ASP A 70 -1.35 12.68 -4.49
CA ASP A 70 -0.83 12.72 -3.12
C ASP A 70 -1.71 11.97 -2.10
N LYS A 71 -2.89 11.50 -2.50
CA LYS A 71 -3.84 10.82 -1.62
C LYS A 71 -3.73 9.31 -1.75
N ILE A 72 -3.83 8.62 -0.62
CA ILE A 72 -3.86 7.16 -0.55
C ILE A 72 -5.09 6.75 0.25
N LYS A 73 -5.93 5.89 -0.35
CA LYS A 73 -7.13 5.35 0.26
C LYS A 73 -7.10 3.84 0.29
N ILE A 74 -7.68 3.27 1.33
CA ILE A 74 -7.89 1.84 1.44
C ILE A 74 -9.19 1.46 0.74
N VAL A 75 -9.15 0.48 -0.16
CA VAL A 75 -10.28 0.11 -1.02
C VAL A 75 -10.48 -1.40 -1.02
N THR A 76 -11.74 -1.83 -0.99
CA THR A 76 -12.15 -3.23 -1.17
C THR A 76 -12.29 -3.53 -2.66
N PHE A 77 -11.69 -4.63 -3.11
CA PHE A 77 -11.75 -5.11 -4.49
C PHE A 77 -12.33 -6.51 -4.57
N LEU A 78 -13.17 -6.74 -5.57
CA LEU A 78 -13.50 -8.06 -6.11
C LEU A 78 -12.35 -8.50 -7.02
N ILE A 79 -11.89 -9.75 -6.87
CA ILE A 79 -10.97 -10.36 -7.83
C ILE A 79 -11.79 -11.13 -8.86
N ASP A 80 -11.61 -10.77 -10.13
CA ASP A 80 -12.32 -11.41 -11.24
C ASP A 80 -11.35 -11.75 -12.37
N THR A 81 -10.92 -13.02 -12.41
CA THR A 81 -10.03 -13.55 -13.46
C THR A 81 -10.74 -13.72 -14.81
N GLY A 82 -12.08 -13.62 -14.85
CA GLY A 82 -12.85 -13.55 -16.09
C GLY A 82 -12.87 -12.15 -16.72
N SER A 83 -12.56 -11.12 -15.94
CA SER A 83 -12.43 -9.76 -16.44
C SER A 83 -11.04 -9.52 -17.04
N SER A 84 -10.95 -9.04 -18.28
CA SER A 84 -9.66 -8.62 -18.84
C SER A 84 -9.19 -7.27 -18.29
N THR A 85 -10.09 -6.47 -17.70
CA THR A 85 -9.85 -5.08 -17.28
C THR A 85 -10.01 -4.91 -15.77
N THR A 86 -9.23 -4.01 -15.19
CA THR A 86 -9.39 -3.57 -13.79
C THR A 86 -10.27 -2.34 -13.73
N TYR A 87 -11.23 -2.33 -12.80
CA TYR A 87 -12.22 -1.28 -12.65
C TYR A 87 -12.20 -0.64 -11.27
N ILE A 88 -12.60 0.62 -11.21
CA ILE A 88 -12.72 1.41 -9.98
C ILE A 88 -14.08 2.10 -9.94
N SER A 89 -14.74 2.08 -8.79
CA SER A 89 -16.07 2.68 -8.66
C SER A 89 -16.02 4.20 -8.69
N GLU A 90 -17.14 4.81 -9.07
CA GLU A 90 -17.29 6.27 -9.05
C GLU A 90 -17.06 6.84 -7.64
N GLU A 91 -17.54 6.16 -6.60
CA GLU A 91 -17.35 6.56 -5.19
C GLU A 91 -15.87 6.74 -4.85
N VAL A 92 -15.02 5.78 -5.23
CA VAL A 92 -13.58 5.86 -4.96
C VAL A 92 -12.96 7.04 -5.72
N LEU A 93 -13.39 7.30 -6.96
CA LEU A 93 -12.92 8.45 -7.74
C LEU A 93 -13.33 9.79 -7.11
N ILE A 94 -14.57 9.92 -6.66
CA ILE A 94 -15.07 11.08 -5.92
C ILE A 94 -14.25 11.29 -4.66
N ALA A 95 -13.88 10.22 -3.95
CA ALA A 95 -13.05 10.29 -2.75
C ALA A 95 -11.64 10.86 -3.03
N PHE A 96 -11.14 10.70 -4.26
CA PHE A 96 -9.91 11.34 -4.73
C PHE A 96 -10.12 12.77 -5.25
N GLY A 97 -11.36 13.25 -5.32
CA GLY A 97 -11.72 14.54 -5.91
C GLY A 97 -11.69 14.53 -7.45
N ALA A 98 -11.77 13.35 -8.06
CA ALA A 98 -11.82 13.20 -9.51
C ALA A 98 -13.28 13.09 -9.97
N THR A 99 -13.75 14.07 -10.73
CA THR A 99 -14.99 13.97 -11.50
C THR A 99 -14.63 13.54 -12.91
N MET A 100 -15.16 12.40 -13.38
CA MET A 100 -14.90 11.96 -14.75
C MET A 100 -15.75 12.79 -15.72
N VAL A 101 -15.09 13.59 -16.56
CA VAL A 101 -15.77 14.42 -17.58
C VAL A 101 -15.52 13.88 -19.00
N ASP A 102 -14.77 12.78 -19.15
CA ASP A 102 -14.45 12.22 -20.48
C ASP A 102 -14.82 10.74 -20.59
N LEU A 103 -16.02 10.48 -21.12
CA LEU A 103 -16.55 9.15 -21.42
C LEU A 103 -15.90 8.50 -22.65
N VAL A 104 -15.00 9.22 -23.35
CA VAL A 104 -14.35 8.76 -24.59
C VAL A 104 -13.00 8.09 -24.28
N ASN A 105 -12.26 8.60 -23.30
CA ASN A 105 -11.03 8.01 -22.78
C ASN A 105 -11.24 7.51 -21.33
N ASP A 106 -11.94 6.39 -21.20
CA ASP A 106 -12.42 5.82 -19.93
C ASP A 106 -11.31 5.31 -18.96
N TYR A 107 -10.02 5.45 -19.30
CA TYR A 107 -8.91 4.93 -18.48
C TYR A 107 -8.28 5.99 -17.58
N ILE A 108 -8.05 5.61 -16.32
CA ILE A 108 -7.44 6.40 -15.28
C ILE A 108 -6.14 5.73 -14.82
N ASN A 109 -5.07 6.50 -14.73
CA ASN A 109 -3.83 6.05 -14.11
C ASN A 109 -3.92 6.15 -12.58
N VAL A 110 -3.68 5.04 -11.90
CA VAL A 110 -3.61 4.95 -10.43
C VAL A 110 -2.43 4.06 -10.03
N LYS A 111 -2.13 3.99 -8.74
CA LYS A 111 -1.43 2.84 -8.18
C LYS A 111 -2.36 2.01 -7.32
N ILE A 112 -2.33 0.70 -7.49
CA ILE A 112 -2.98 -0.26 -6.60
C ILE A 112 -1.86 -1.05 -5.94
N ASN A 113 -1.85 -1.15 -4.62
CA ASN A 113 -0.83 -1.89 -3.88
C ASN A 113 0.61 -1.52 -4.29
N SER A 114 0.91 -0.20 -4.34
CA SER A 114 2.19 0.35 -4.82
C SER A 114 2.51 0.15 -6.31
N ARG A 115 1.65 -0.49 -7.10
CA ARG A 115 1.89 -0.83 -8.51
C ARG A 115 1.09 0.04 -9.45
N ALA A 116 1.76 0.67 -10.42
CA ALA A 116 1.12 1.52 -11.41
C ALA A 116 0.22 0.68 -12.32
N THR A 117 -1.01 1.15 -12.54
CA THR A 117 -1.97 0.47 -13.40
C THR A 117 -2.96 1.46 -14.01
N ARG A 118 -3.58 1.03 -15.12
CA ARG A 118 -4.70 1.71 -15.75
C ARG A 118 -5.98 1.02 -15.32
N VAL A 119 -6.96 1.80 -14.89
CA VAL A 119 -8.28 1.30 -14.49
C VAL A 119 -9.37 2.01 -15.28
N MET A 120 -10.49 1.33 -15.51
CA MET A 120 -11.70 1.95 -16.03
C MET A 120 -12.70 2.23 -14.90
N MET A 121 -13.64 3.14 -15.12
CA MET A 121 -14.74 3.28 -14.18
C MET A 121 -15.66 2.07 -14.24
N SER A 122 -16.05 1.56 -13.08
CA SER A 122 -17.05 0.50 -12.98
C SER A 122 -18.39 0.96 -13.56
N ARG A 123 -19.12 0.05 -14.21
CA ARG A 123 -20.36 0.34 -14.94
C ARG A 123 -21.38 -0.80 -14.75
N ALA A 124 -22.54 -0.67 -15.41
CA ALA A 124 -23.58 -1.72 -15.46
C ALA A 124 -23.95 -2.26 -14.06
N HIS A 125 -24.01 -3.59 -13.88
CA HIS A 125 -24.45 -4.22 -12.62
C HIS A 125 -23.37 -4.25 -11.52
N PHE A 126 -22.18 -3.69 -11.79
CA PHE A 126 -21.06 -3.64 -10.83
C PHE A 126 -20.54 -2.20 -10.62
N LYS A 127 -21.31 -1.17 -10.98
CA LYS A 127 -20.92 0.25 -10.92
C LYS A 127 -20.37 0.71 -9.55
N ASP A 128 -20.83 0.07 -8.48
CA ASP A 128 -20.45 0.40 -7.10
C ASP A 128 -19.32 -0.51 -6.56
N VAL A 129 -18.73 -1.36 -7.41
CA VAL A 129 -17.74 -2.37 -7.02
C VAL A 129 -16.43 -2.13 -7.74
N ASN A 130 -15.32 -2.14 -7.00
CA ASN A 130 -13.98 -2.11 -7.59
C ASN A 130 -13.55 -3.54 -7.97
N VAL A 131 -12.92 -3.70 -9.12
CA VAL A 131 -12.58 -5.02 -9.68
C VAL A 131 -11.12 -5.07 -10.06
N ILE A 132 -10.38 -6.07 -9.59
CA ILE A 132 -9.06 -6.41 -10.12
C ILE A 132 -9.23 -7.52 -11.15
N GLY A 133 -8.97 -7.19 -12.42
CA GLY A 133 -9.02 -8.12 -13.54
C GLY A 133 -7.64 -8.54 -14.03
N MET A 134 -7.63 -9.37 -15.08
CA MET A 134 -6.43 -10.00 -15.64
C MET A 134 -5.39 -9.02 -16.20
N SER A 135 -5.77 -7.82 -16.61
CA SER A 135 -4.79 -6.78 -16.99
C SER A 135 -3.85 -6.43 -15.85
N TYR A 136 -4.35 -6.36 -14.61
CA TYR A 136 -3.50 -6.10 -13.45
C TYR A 136 -2.66 -7.33 -13.06
N PHE A 137 -3.23 -8.54 -13.17
CA PHE A 137 -2.49 -9.79 -12.95
C PHE A 137 -1.32 -9.92 -13.90
N ASN A 138 -1.57 -9.82 -15.20
CA ASN A 138 -0.56 -10.00 -16.24
C ASN A 138 0.53 -8.93 -16.18
N ALA A 139 0.15 -7.66 -15.93
CA ALA A 139 1.11 -6.57 -15.85
C ALA A 139 2.04 -6.65 -14.63
N ASN A 140 1.64 -7.36 -13.58
CA ASN A 140 2.36 -7.42 -12.30
C ASN A 140 2.87 -8.81 -11.94
N ASP A 141 2.73 -9.78 -12.86
CA ASP A 141 3.17 -11.17 -12.68
C ASP A 141 2.64 -11.77 -11.37
N ILE A 142 1.31 -11.87 -11.30
CA ILE A 142 0.58 -12.29 -10.10
C ILE A 142 0.11 -13.73 -10.22
N ASP A 143 0.44 -14.54 -9.22
CA ASP A 143 -0.16 -15.86 -9.00
C ASP A 143 -1.26 -15.81 -7.93
N ALA A 144 -2.41 -16.41 -8.24
CA ALA A 144 -3.51 -16.57 -7.28
C ALA A 144 -3.47 -17.96 -6.63
N HIS A 145 -3.36 -17.98 -5.30
CA HIS A 145 -3.46 -19.20 -4.49
C HIS A 145 -4.76 -19.17 -3.69
N ILE A 146 -5.70 -20.06 -4.03
CA ILE A 146 -7.02 -20.13 -3.39
C ILE A 146 -7.05 -21.32 -2.42
N TYR A 147 -7.41 -21.06 -1.18
CA TYR A 147 -7.54 -22.07 -0.13
C TYR A 147 -9.00 -22.18 0.30
N SER A 148 -9.83 -22.84 -0.52
CA SER A 148 -11.28 -22.87 -0.36
C SER A 148 -11.75 -23.37 1.01
N SER A 149 -11.08 -24.40 1.57
CA SER A 149 -11.42 -24.94 2.90
C SER A 149 -11.13 -23.97 4.05
N LYS A 150 -10.29 -22.97 3.81
CA LYS A 150 -9.95 -21.92 4.77
C LYS A 150 -10.66 -20.60 4.49
N GLU A 151 -11.47 -20.54 3.42
CA GLU A 151 -12.16 -19.33 2.96
C GLU A 151 -11.22 -18.12 2.76
N ILE A 152 -9.99 -18.37 2.32
CA ILE A 152 -8.98 -17.34 2.05
C ILE A 152 -8.30 -17.55 0.70
N PHE A 153 -7.69 -16.48 0.19
CA PHE A 153 -6.79 -16.55 -0.95
C PHE A 153 -5.63 -15.57 -0.79
N HIS A 154 -4.60 -15.78 -1.61
CA HIS A 154 -3.39 -14.97 -1.64
C HIS A 154 -3.08 -14.61 -3.09
N LEU A 155 -2.73 -13.37 -3.33
CA LEU A 155 -2.13 -12.92 -4.58
C LEU A 155 -0.64 -12.73 -4.32
N HIS A 156 0.16 -13.63 -4.89
CA HIS A 156 1.61 -13.59 -4.81
C HIS A 156 2.15 -12.81 -6.00
N PHE A 157 3.03 -11.83 -5.75
CA PHE A 157 3.66 -11.09 -6.82
C PHE A 157 5.08 -11.61 -7.06
N ASN A 158 5.31 -12.22 -8.22
CA ASN A 158 6.57 -12.86 -8.57
C ASN A 158 7.71 -11.86 -8.83
N GLN A 159 7.36 -10.61 -9.17
CA GLN A 159 8.33 -9.55 -9.36
C GLN A 159 8.72 -8.90 -8.03
N GLU A 160 9.99 -9.04 -7.67
CA GLU A 160 10.61 -8.22 -6.62
C GLU A 160 10.49 -6.74 -6.98
N TYR A 161 9.91 -5.96 -6.08
CA TYR A 161 9.86 -4.52 -6.24
C TYR A 161 11.30 -4.01 -6.09
N GLU A 162 11.87 -3.44 -7.16
CA GLU A 162 13.08 -2.61 -7.05
C GLU A 162 12.71 -1.41 -6.16
N ILE A 163 12.88 -1.55 -4.85
CA ILE A 163 12.95 -0.38 -4.00
C ILE A 163 14.23 0.33 -4.44
N ASN A 164 14.09 1.46 -5.14
CA ASN A 164 15.19 2.34 -5.55
C ASN A 164 16.34 2.29 -4.54
N GLN A 165 17.33 1.42 -4.80
CA GLN A 165 18.45 1.20 -3.87
C GLN A 165 19.23 2.50 -3.67
N SER A 166 19.14 3.43 -4.62
CA SER A 166 19.67 4.79 -4.54
C SER A 166 19.10 5.63 -3.40
N ARG A 167 17.80 5.49 -3.05
CA ARG A 167 17.19 6.23 -1.94
C ARG A 167 17.53 5.60 -0.60
N ILE A 168 17.42 4.27 -0.49
CA ILE A 168 17.79 3.55 0.74
C ILE A 168 19.27 3.77 1.08
N THR A 169 20.18 3.70 0.09
CA THR A 169 21.62 3.88 0.35
C THR A 169 21.95 5.31 0.79
N HIS A 170 21.21 6.30 0.31
CA HIS A 170 21.40 7.70 0.70
C HIS A 170 20.84 7.97 2.11
N ASP A 171 19.67 7.42 2.44
CA ASP A 171 19.05 7.58 3.75
C ASP A 171 19.80 6.79 4.84
N LEU A 172 20.24 5.55 4.55
CA LEU A 172 21.11 4.77 5.44
C LEU A 172 22.49 5.43 5.62
N LYS A 173 23.04 6.09 4.59
CA LYS A 173 24.30 6.85 4.75
C LYS A 173 24.10 8.06 5.64
N ARG A 174 22.97 8.76 5.55
CA ARG A 174 22.65 9.90 6.42
C ARG A 174 22.47 9.49 7.88
N GLU A 175 21.69 8.44 8.15
CA GLU A 175 21.48 7.95 9.51
C GLU A 175 22.80 7.47 10.16
N ASN A 176 23.66 6.78 9.40
CA ASN A 176 24.97 6.36 9.91
C ASN A 176 25.90 7.55 10.20
N VAL A 177 25.86 8.61 9.39
CA VAL A 177 26.67 9.82 9.63
C VAL A 177 26.20 10.55 10.89
N GLU A 178 24.89 10.74 11.06
CA GLU A 178 24.33 11.37 12.26
C GLU A 178 24.63 10.56 13.53
N GLU A 179 24.56 9.23 13.47
CA GLU A 179 24.88 8.36 14.62
C GLU A 179 26.37 8.42 14.99
N VAL A 180 27.26 8.49 13.99
CA VAL A 180 28.72 8.63 14.21
C VAL A 180 29.04 10.00 14.82
N GLU A 181 28.44 11.08 14.33
CA GLU A 181 28.63 12.42 14.88
C GLU A 181 28.10 12.52 16.32
N LEU A 182 26.94 11.93 16.61
CA LEU A 182 26.37 11.92 17.96
C LEU A 182 27.23 11.10 18.95
N LYS A 183 27.80 9.97 18.51
CA LYS A 183 28.75 9.19 19.31
C LYS A 183 30.03 9.96 19.60
N ARG A 184 30.56 10.67 18.60
CA ARG A 184 31.75 11.52 18.75
C ARG A 184 31.51 12.67 19.73
N TYR A 185 30.41 13.39 19.57
CA TYR A 185 30.01 14.47 20.48
C TYR A 185 29.87 13.98 21.93
N ASN A 186 29.22 12.83 22.13
CA ASN A 186 29.08 12.25 23.47
C ASN A 186 30.40 11.77 24.08
N HIS A 187 31.33 11.30 23.25
CA HIS A 187 32.67 10.92 23.70
C HIS A 187 33.48 12.16 24.14
N GLU A 188 33.52 13.20 23.31
CA GLU A 188 34.20 14.46 23.61
C GLU A 188 33.63 15.11 24.88
N LYS A 189 32.30 15.11 25.05
CA LYS A 189 31.63 15.62 26.26
C LYS A 189 32.04 14.84 27.52
N LYS A 190 32.20 13.52 27.44
CA LYS A 190 32.67 12.70 28.58
C LYS A 190 34.11 13.02 28.98
N GLU A 191 34.98 13.27 28.00
CA GLU A 191 36.36 13.69 28.25
C GLU A 191 36.41 15.07 28.94
N TRP A 192 35.63 16.05 28.46
CA TRP A 192 35.53 17.36 29.11
C TRP A 192 35.04 17.28 30.56
N ILE A 193 34.06 16.41 30.84
CA ILE A 193 33.59 16.17 32.21
C ILE A 193 34.72 15.59 33.06
N ARG A 194 35.46 14.58 32.56
CA ARG A 194 36.57 13.97 33.29
C ARG A 194 37.69 14.97 33.61
N VAL A 195 38.10 15.76 32.62
CA VAL A 195 39.11 16.81 32.79
C VAL A 195 38.65 17.84 33.83
N SER A 196 37.37 18.24 33.79
CA SER A 196 36.80 19.17 34.77
C SER A 196 36.82 18.59 36.19
N TYR A 197 36.47 17.31 36.37
CA TYR A 197 36.54 16.64 37.66
C TYR A 197 37.97 16.54 38.20
N LEU A 198 38.96 16.22 37.35
CA LEU A 198 40.36 16.19 37.76
C LEU A 198 40.83 17.57 38.21
N LEU A 199 40.52 18.63 37.45
CA LEU A 199 40.85 20.02 37.80
C LEU A 199 40.28 20.41 39.16
N ILE A 200 39.00 20.10 39.41
CA ILE A 200 38.33 20.35 40.69
C ILE A 200 39.05 19.61 41.83
N LEU A 201 39.38 18.32 41.66
CA LEU A 201 40.09 17.54 42.67
C LEU A 201 41.49 18.08 42.96
N THR A 202 42.24 18.51 41.94
CA THR A 202 43.55 19.17 42.15
C THR A 202 43.42 20.49 42.89
N LEU A 203 42.43 21.32 42.56
CA LEU A 203 42.19 22.60 43.23
C LEU A 203 41.78 22.40 44.70
N ILE A 204 40.94 21.40 44.99
CA ILE A 204 40.58 21.02 46.35
C ILE A 204 41.83 20.54 47.12
N GLY A 205 42.64 19.66 46.54
CA GLY A 205 43.88 19.19 47.16
C GLY A 205 44.86 20.32 47.49
N LEU A 206 45.06 21.26 46.56
CA LEU A 206 45.87 22.46 46.76
C LEU A 206 45.33 23.36 47.89
N TYR A 207 44.01 23.53 47.97
CA TYR A 207 43.37 24.32 49.04
C TYR A 207 43.59 23.72 50.43
N PHE A 208 43.55 22.39 50.55
CA PHE A 208 43.82 21.70 51.83
C PHE A 208 45.31 21.72 52.22
N LEU A 209 46.23 21.72 51.25
CA LEU A 209 47.67 21.86 51.51
C LEU A 209 48.09 23.25 51.99
N HIS A 210 47.32 24.31 51.69
CA HIS A 210 47.63 25.68 52.09
C HIS A 210 46.98 26.10 53.43
N LYS A 211 46.16 25.23 54.03
CA LYS A 211 45.44 25.50 55.29
C LYS A 211 46.07 24.86 56.54
N HIS A 212 47.26 24.27 56.40
CA HIS A 212 48.11 23.74 57.45
C HIS A 212 49.50 24.37 57.36
#